data_AF-A0A7S0EWG5-F1
#
_entry.id   AF-A0A7S0EWG5-F1
#
_cell.length_a   1.000
_cell.length_b   1.000
_cell.length_c   1.000
_cell.angle_alpha   90.00
_cell.angle_beta   90.00
_cell.angle_gamma   90.00
#
_symmetry.space_group_name_H-M   'P 1'
#
loop_
_entity.id
_entity.type
_entity.pdbx_description
1 polymer ?
#
loop_
_entity_poly.entity_id
_entity_poly.type
_entity_poly.pdbx_seq_one_letter_code
_entity_poly.pdbx_strand_id
1 'polypeptide(L)'
;YFSRHEFPAELAHWREQLHGRPNEGLLARWHTALPHLEGVGAMGEARRTLLQKEWTDGVLARVAAHPTLSVAAVEKGIVSIKCARGGGGDGEFHDTGTLKSVYRWLTSDMSRAPGAEACAAAGTVVYLGQPVKLTKDEGVLRIAMGAELLLQMDAGTYDAAAEAVPVEKLAWAVDNFARIAAWEAASSASADASDVPSRAAGRSAASAAA
;
A
#
# COMPACT_ATOMS: atom_id res chain seq x y z
N TYR A 1 -3.35 -11.88 -14.02
CA TYR A 1 -3.98 -12.34 -15.27
C TYR A 1 -3.61 -13.79 -15.47
N PHE A 2 -4.58 -14.64 -15.78
CA PHE A 2 -4.32 -16.03 -16.09
C PHE A 2 -3.61 -16.14 -17.45
N SER A 3 -2.67 -17.08 -17.55
CA SER A 3 -2.11 -17.56 -18.80
C SER A 3 -2.92 -18.74 -19.33
N ARG A 4 -2.71 -19.07 -20.59
CA ARG A 4 -3.33 -20.26 -21.20
C ARG A 4 -3.00 -21.57 -20.47
N HIS A 5 -1.92 -21.59 -19.68
CA HIS A 5 -1.46 -22.80 -18.99
C HIS A 5 -2.25 -23.10 -17.71
N GLU A 6 -2.92 -22.09 -17.14
CA GLU A 6 -3.70 -22.26 -15.91
C GLU A 6 -5.17 -22.63 -16.16
N PHE A 7 -5.60 -22.76 -17.42
CA PHE A 7 -6.97 -23.11 -17.79
C PHE A 7 -7.08 -24.59 -18.23
N PRO A 8 -8.15 -25.31 -17.88
CA PRO A 8 -8.38 -26.68 -18.36
C PRO A 8 -8.42 -26.77 -19.89
N ALA A 9 -7.99 -27.91 -20.44
CA ALA A 9 -7.97 -28.14 -21.90
C ALA A 9 -9.39 -28.09 -22.51
N GLU A 10 -10.38 -28.44 -21.71
CA GLU A 10 -11.81 -28.40 -21.99
C GLU A 10 -12.31 -26.97 -22.29
N LEU A 11 -11.57 -25.95 -21.85
CA LEU A 11 -11.85 -24.53 -22.13
C LEU A 11 -10.91 -23.97 -23.21
N ALA A 12 -10.68 -24.74 -24.29
CA ALA A 12 -9.75 -24.40 -25.37
C ALA A 12 -9.97 -22.99 -25.96
N HIS A 13 -11.22 -22.61 -26.20
CA HIS A 13 -11.57 -21.29 -26.73
C HIS A 13 -11.11 -20.12 -25.82
N TRP A 14 -11.11 -20.34 -24.50
CA TRP A 14 -10.58 -19.35 -23.54
C TRP A 14 -9.07 -19.37 -23.51
N ARG A 15 -8.44 -20.55 -23.56
CA ARG A 15 -6.97 -20.70 -23.60
C ARG A 15 -6.34 -19.94 -24.77
N GLU A 16 -6.98 -19.94 -25.94
CA GLU A 16 -6.50 -19.24 -27.13
C GLU A 16 -6.50 -17.71 -26.99
N GLN A 17 -7.32 -17.17 -26.10
CA GLN A 17 -7.42 -15.72 -25.84
C GLN A 17 -6.44 -15.22 -24.78
N LEU A 18 -5.73 -16.14 -24.09
CA LEU A 18 -4.83 -15.82 -22.99
C LEU A 18 -3.37 -15.80 -23.44
N HIS A 19 -2.54 -15.03 -22.73
CA HIS A 19 -1.12 -14.94 -23.04
C HIS A 19 -0.41 -16.28 -22.82
N GLY A 20 0.61 -16.53 -23.65
CA GLY A 20 1.39 -17.78 -23.62
C GLY A 20 2.48 -17.85 -22.54
N ARG A 21 2.82 -16.72 -21.89
CA ARG A 21 3.81 -16.69 -20.81
C ARG A 21 3.20 -17.25 -19.51
N PRO A 22 3.84 -18.21 -18.83
CA PRO A 22 3.40 -18.69 -17.52
C PRO A 22 3.27 -17.53 -16.53
N ASN A 23 2.24 -17.56 -15.68
CA ASN A 23 2.13 -16.62 -14.57
C ASN A 23 2.55 -17.29 -13.26
N GLU A 24 3.85 -17.49 -13.09
CA GLU A 24 4.41 -18.11 -11.89
C GLU A 24 4.02 -17.36 -10.60
N GLY A 25 3.93 -16.03 -10.67
CA GLY A 25 3.46 -15.20 -9.55
C GLY A 25 1.97 -15.40 -9.21
N LEU A 26 1.14 -15.83 -10.16
CA LEU A 26 -0.23 -16.22 -9.87
C LEU A 26 -0.30 -17.58 -9.18
N LEU A 27 0.48 -18.56 -9.65
CA LEU A 27 0.58 -19.88 -9.03
C LEU A 27 1.10 -19.77 -7.59
N ALA A 28 2.17 -18.99 -7.36
CA ALA A 28 2.71 -18.75 -6.03
C ALA A 28 1.66 -18.13 -5.09
N ARG A 29 0.92 -17.12 -5.56
CA ARG A 29 -0.16 -16.50 -4.76
C ARG A 29 -1.28 -17.48 -4.43
N TRP A 30 -1.70 -18.33 -5.35
CA TRP A 30 -2.71 -19.36 -5.07
C TRP A 30 -2.20 -20.41 -4.09
N HIS A 31 -0.97 -20.89 -4.28
CA HIS A 31 -0.34 -21.81 -3.34
C HIS A 31 -0.31 -21.26 -1.90
N THR A 32 -0.02 -19.96 -1.74
CA THR A 32 -0.07 -19.29 -0.43
C THR A 32 -1.50 -19.01 0.04
N ALA A 33 -2.44 -18.72 -0.85
CA ALA A 33 -3.80 -18.36 -0.47
C ALA A 33 -4.68 -19.57 -0.10
N LEU A 34 -4.46 -20.73 -0.73
CA LEU A 34 -5.31 -21.91 -0.55
C LEU A 34 -5.40 -22.38 0.91
N PRO A 35 -4.29 -22.55 1.67
CA PRO A 35 -4.38 -22.95 3.08
C PRO A 35 -5.18 -21.95 3.92
N HIS A 36 -5.05 -20.65 3.63
CA HIS A 36 -5.82 -19.62 4.33
C HIS A 36 -7.32 -19.69 4.00
N LEU A 37 -7.67 -19.93 2.73
CA LEU A 37 -9.06 -20.10 2.31
C LEU A 37 -9.70 -21.35 2.94
N GLU A 38 -8.96 -22.45 3.02
CA GLU A 38 -9.40 -23.68 3.69
C GLU A 38 -9.61 -23.44 5.20
N GLY A 39 -8.66 -22.79 5.86
CA GLY A 39 -8.77 -22.42 7.28
C GLY A 39 -9.98 -21.51 7.56
N VAL A 40 -10.16 -20.46 6.76
CA VAL A 40 -11.31 -19.56 6.89
C VAL A 40 -12.62 -20.28 6.53
N GLY A 41 -12.60 -21.19 5.55
CA GLY A 41 -13.74 -22.01 5.18
C GLY A 41 -14.18 -22.95 6.30
N ALA A 42 -13.24 -23.51 7.05
CA ALA A 42 -13.49 -24.34 8.23
C ALA A 42 -14.01 -23.53 9.43
N MET A 43 -13.71 -22.23 9.50
CA MET A 43 -14.24 -21.34 10.53
C MET A 43 -15.75 -21.15 10.35
N GLY A 44 -16.56 -21.38 11.38
CA GLY A 44 -18.01 -21.16 11.30
C GLY A 44 -18.37 -19.70 10.98
N GLU A 45 -19.45 -19.47 10.22
CA GLU A 45 -19.84 -18.12 9.77
C GLU A 45 -20.09 -17.12 10.91
N ALA A 46 -20.72 -17.59 12.00
CA ALA A 46 -20.96 -16.77 13.18
C ALA A 46 -19.64 -16.30 13.82
N ARG A 47 -18.64 -17.20 13.90
CA ARG A 47 -17.32 -16.89 14.44
C ARG A 47 -16.57 -15.91 13.53
N ARG A 48 -16.58 -16.12 12.20
CA ARG A 48 -15.99 -15.19 11.23
C ARG A 48 -16.57 -13.79 11.37
N THR A 49 -17.90 -13.68 11.43
CA THR A 49 -18.60 -12.39 11.55
C THR A 49 -18.22 -11.68 12.84
N LEU A 50 -18.13 -12.41 13.96
CA LEU A 50 -17.71 -11.85 15.24
C LEU A 50 -16.30 -11.26 15.19
N LEU A 51 -15.32 -12.05 14.74
CA LEU A 51 -13.92 -11.61 14.66
C LEU A 51 -13.72 -10.47 13.66
N GLN A 52 -14.42 -10.53 12.52
CA GLN A 52 -14.41 -9.44 11.54
C GLN A 52 -14.94 -8.14 12.16
N LYS A 53 -16.02 -8.22 12.94
CA LYS A 53 -16.58 -7.06 13.63
C LYS A 53 -15.60 -6.50 14.65
N GLU A 54 -15.01 -7.35 15.47
CA GLU A 54 -14.02 -6.96 16.49
C GLU A 54 -12.82 -6.24 15.86
N TRP A 55 -12.25 -6.80 14.79
CA TRP A 55 -11.17 -6.17 14.05
C TRP A 55 -11.60 -4.82 13.46
N THR A 56 -12.77 -4.79 12.83
CA THR A 56 -13.32 -3.57 12.21
C THR A 56 -13.48 -2.47 13.25
N ASP A 57 -14.11 -2.75 14.39
CA ASP A 57 -14.27 -1.80 15.49
C ASP A 57 -12.91 -1.28 15.97
N GLY A 58 -11.91 -2.15 16.06
CA GLY A 58 -10.53 -1.78 16.41
C GLY A 58 -9.87 -0.83 15.40
N VAL A 59 -10.07 -1.04 14.11
CA VAL A 59 -9.59 -0.11 13.06
C VAL A 59 -10.34 1.21 13.12
N LEU A 60 -11.67 1.18 13.29
CA LEU A 60 -12.49 2.39 13.38
C LEU A 60 -12.09 3.27 14.56
N ALA A 61 -11.85 2.68 15.73
CA ALA A 61 -11.39 3.41 16.91
C ALA A 61 -10.04 4.09 16.68
N ARG A 62 -9.11 3.43 15.98
CA ARG A 62 -7.80 4.02 15.62
C ARG A 62 -7.96 5.15 14.61
N VAL A 63 -8.75 4.96 13.56
CA VAL A 63 -9.01 6.01 12.57
C VAL A 63 -9.63 7.24 13.23
N ALA A 64 -10.58 7.05 14.15
CA ALA A 64 -11.23 8.14 14.89
C ALA A 64 -10.28 8.93 15.81
N ALA A 65 -9.13 8.34 16.19
CA ALA A 65 -8.12 9.03 17.00
C ALA A 65 -7.29 10.04 16.19
N HIS A 66 -7.38 10.01 14.85
CA HIS A 66 -6.58 10.82 13.93
C HIS A 66 -7.45 11.81 13.16
N PRO A 67 -7.41 13.13 13.47
CA PRO A 67 -8.30 14.13 12.88
C PRO A 67 -8.21 14.31 11.36
N THR A 68 -7.11 13.85 10.75
CA THR A 68 -6.87 13.91 9.30
C THR A 68 -7.39 12.67 8.56
N LEU A 69 -7.89 11.67 9.28
CA LEU A 69 -8.49 10.47 8.71
C LEU A 69 -10.00 10.47 8.94
N SER A 70 -10.74 9.99 7.95
CA SER A 70 -12.20 9.83 8.04
C SER A 70 -12.65 8.55 7.37
N VAL A 71 -13.62 7.86 7.96
CA VAL A 71 -14.15 6.60 7.41
C VAL A 71 -15.18 6.92 6.33
N ALA A 72 -14.93 6.44 5.11
CA ALA A 72 -15.84 6.60 3.98
C ALA A 72 -16.89 5.50 3.93
N ALA A 73 -16.46 4.25 4.14
CA ALA A 73 -17.29 3.06 4.02
C ALA A 73 -16.64 1.88 4.75
N VAL A 74 -17.48 0.95 5.21
CA VAL A 74 -17.07 -0.31 5.82
C VAL A 74 -17.85 -1.45 5.18
N GLU A 75 -17.15 -2.38 4.54
CA GLU A 75 -17.77 -3.46 3.78
C GLU A 75 -16.95 -4.74 3.91
N LYS A 76 -17.55 -5.84 4.40
CA LYS A 76 -16.95 -7.18 4.37
C LYS A 76 -15.49 -7.26 4.87
N GLY A 77 -15.19 -6.58 5.98
CA GLY A 77 -13.84 -6.55 6.56
C GLY A 77 -12.89 -5.61 5.83
N ILE A 78 -13.42 -4.65 5.07
CA ILE A 78 -12.67 -3.58 4.41
C ILE A 78 -13.12 -2.25 4.98
N VAL A 79 -12.18 -1.45 5.46
CA VAL A 79 -12.39 -0.07 5.90
C VAL A 79 -11.79 0.87 4.85
N SER A 80 -12.64 1.67 4.22
CA SER A 80 -12.23 2.72 3.27
C SER A 80 -12.04 4.04 4.01
N ILE A 81 -10.86 4.63 3.88
CA ILE A 81 -10.42 5.81 4.65
C ILE A 81 -10.14 6.97 3.69
N LYS A 82 -10.82 8.10 3.90
CA LYS A 82 -10.49 9.40 3.31
C LYS A 82 -9.36 10.05 4.13
N CYS A 83 -8.48 10.75 3.43
CA CYS A 83 -7.34 11.46 4.03
C CYS A 83 -7.47 12.96 3.73
N ALA A 84 -7.58 13.80 4.76
CA ALA A 84 -7.79 15.24 4.63
C ALA A 84 -6.50 15.99 4.25
N ARG A 85 -6.62 17.05 3.46
CA ARG A 85 -5.54 18.00 3.17
C ARG A 85 -5.43 19.00 4.33
N GLY A 86 -4.51 18.76 5.26
CA GLY A 86 -4.28 19.64 6.42
C GLY A 86 -5.18 19.33 7.63
N GLY A 87 -4.81 19.89 8.78
CA GLY A 87 -5.37 19.52 10.08
C GLY A 87 -6.84 19.89 10.30
N GLY A 88 -7.73 18.91 10.12
CA GLY A 88 -9.00 18.75 10.82
C GLY A 88 -10.28 19.27 10.13
N GLY A 89 -11.20 18.34 9.80
CA GLY A 89 -12.66 18.54 9.73
C GLY A 89 -13.24 19.15 8.44
N ASP A 90 -14.11 18.39 7.74
CA ASP A 90 -14.86 18.72 6.50
C ASP A 90 -14.05 19.38 5.36
N GLY A 91 -12.73 19.29 5.45
CA GLY A 91 -11.79 19.86 4.50
C GLY A 91 -11.67 19.07 3.20
N GLU A 92 -10.98 19.68 2.25
CA GLU A 92 -10.65 19.07 0.95
C GLU A 92 -9.87 17.77 1.16
N PHE A 93 -10.35 16.66 0.61
CA PHE A 93 -9.65 15.37 0.71
C PHE A 93 -8.59 15.23 -0.37
N HIS A 94 -7.57 14.41 -0.09
CA HIS A 94 -6.58 14.04 -1.08
C HIS A 94 -7.21 13.24 -2.23
N ASP A 95 -6.91 13.66 -3.47
CA ASP A 95 -7.27 12.93 -4.67
C ASP A 95 -6.49 11.61 -4.81
N THR A 96 -6.89 10.77 -5.77
CA THR A 96 -6.24 9.48 -6.01
C THR A 96 -4.77 9.60 -6.43
N GLY A 97 -4.37 10.70 -7.09
CA GLY A 97 -2.98 10.92 -7.49
C GLY A 97 -2.08 11.11 -6.27
N THR A 98 -2.54 11.92 -5.34
CA THR A 98 -1.87 12.17 -4.07
C THR A 98 -1.81 10.91 -3.19
N LEU A 99 -2.91 10.17 -3.11
CA LEU A 99 -2.96 8.92 -2.34
C LEU A 99 -2.02 7.84 -2.89
N LYS A 100 -1.63 7.89 -4.17
CA LYS A 100 -0.58 6.99 -4.70
C LYS A 100 0.79 7.29 -4.09
N SER A 101 1.11 8.55 -3.83
CA SER A 101 2.34 8.93 -3.12
C SER A 101 2.29 8.44 -1.67
N VAL A 102 1.18 8.66 -0.98
CA VAL A 102 0.98 8.14 0.40
C VAL A 102 1.13 6.62 0.42
N TYR A 103 0.48 5.91 -0.50
CA TYR A 103 0.59 4.46 -0.64
C TYR A 103 2.05 4.02 -0.84
N ARG A 104 2.80 4.69 -1.72
CA ARG A 104 4.22 4.41 -1.93
C ARG A 104 5.01 4.52 -0.62
N TRP A 105 4.77 5.57 0.17
CA TRP A 105 5.44 5.78 1.46
C TRP A 105 5.06 4.73 2.49
N LEU A 106 3.79 4.32 2.53
CA LEU A 106 3.36 3.20 3.39
C LEU A 106 4.14 1.93 3.07
N THR A 107 4.34 1.64 1.79
CA THR A 107 5.07 0.46 1.30
C THR A 107 6.60 0.61 1.26
N SER A 108 7.15 1.70 1.82
CA SER A 108 8.60 1.97 1.85
C SER A 108 9.10 2.20 3.26
N ASP A 109 10.39 2.01 3.51
CA ASP A 109 11.02 2.48 4.74
C ASP A 109 11.14 4.01 4.69
N MET A 110 10.43 4.70 5.59
CA MET A 110 10.42 6.15 5.69
C MET A 110 11.11 6.66 6.95
N SER A 111 11.96 5.85 7.58
CA SER A 111 12.71 6.19 8.81
C SER A 111 13.58 7.44 8.70
N ARG A 112 13.93 7.86 7.48
CA ARG A 112 14.74 9.05 7.19
C ARG A 112 13.92 10.28 6.75
N ALA A 113 12.61 10.13 6.61
CA ALA A 113 11.74 11.21 6.17
C ALA A 113 11.54 12.25 7.29
N PRO A 114 11.22 13.51 6.95
CA PRO A 114 10.95 14.53 7.95
C PRO A 114 9.78 14.13 8.87
N GLY A 115 9.96 14.25 10.19
CA GLY A 115 8.94 13.91 11.17
C GLY A 115 8.86 12.41 11.52
N ALA A 116 9.71 11.56 10.93
CA ALA A 116 9.74 10.12 11.22
C ALA A 116 10.09 9.83 12.69
N GLU A 117 10.84 10.71 13.35
CA GLU A 117 11.20 10.63 14.77
C GLU A 117 9.99 10.62 15.71
N ALA A 118 8.86 11.19 15.27
CA ALA A 118 7.61 11.22 16.03
C ALA A 118 6.69 10.02 15.74
N CYS A 119 7.05 9.14 14.80
CA CYS A 119 6.23 8.01 14.39
C CYS A 119 7.07 6.73 14.35
N ALA A 120 6.94 5.89 15.39
CA ALA A 120 7.63 4.60 15.46
C ALA A 120 7.33 3.68 14.25
N ALA A 121 6.17 3.88 13.60
CA ALA A 121 5.76 3.14 12.41
C ALA A 121 6.41 3.61 11.10
N ALA A 122 7.11 4.76 11.07
CA ALA A 122 7.65 5.34 9.84
C ALA A 122 8.62 4.39 9.11
N GLY A 123 9.44 3.65 9.85
CA GLY A 123 10.39 2.67 9.29
C GLY A 123 9.75 1.33 8.87
N THR A 124 8.51 1.06 9.28
CA THR A 124 7.87 -0.23 9.02
C THR A 124 7.26 -0.25 7.63
N VAL A 125 7.60 -1.23 6.80
CA VAL A 125 6.93 -1.43 5.50
C VAL A 125 5.53 -1.99 5.74
N VAL A 126 4.52 -1.26 5.27
CA VAL A 126 3.11 -1.62 5.44
C VAL A 126 2.45 -1.82 4.08
N TYR A 127 1.82 -2.97 3.89
CA TYR A 127 1.05 -3.28 2.70
C TYR A 127 -0.45 -3.07 2.97
N LEU A 128 -0.91 -1.83 2.79
CA LEU A 128 -2.35 -1.51 2.77
C LEU A 128 -2.94 -1.75 1.38
N GLY A 129 -4.28 -1.69 1.28
CA GLY A 129 -4.97 -1.73 0.00
C GLY A 129 -4.65 -0.50 -0.86
N GLN A 130 -4.61 -0.72 -2.17
CA GLN A 130 -4.29 0.33 -3.15
C GLN A 130 -5.28 1.50 -3.07
N PRO A 131 -4.85 2.72 -3.42
CA PRO A 131 -5.75 3.86 -3.57
C PRO A 131 -6.88 3.55 -4.56
N VAL A 132 -8.12 3.74 -4.14
CA VAL A 132 -9.31 3.55 -4.98
C VAL A 132 -9.98 4.90 -5.18
N LYS A 133 -10.41 5.14 -6.42
CA LYS A 133 -11.19 6.31 -6.79
C LYS A 133 -12.65 6.12 -6.36
N LEU A 134 -13.20 7.04 -5.58
CA LEU A 134 -14.64 7.06 -5.24
C LEU A 134 -15.42 7.93 -6.23
N THR A 135 -14.95 9.15 -6.47
CA THR A 135 -15.54 10.11 -7.40
C THR A 135 -14.45 10.70 -8.29
N LYS A 136 -14.76 11.67 -9.17
CA LYS A 136 -13.75 12.29 -10.02
C LYS A 136 -12.59 12.88 -9.21
N ASP A 137 -12.90 13.44 -8.05
CA ASP A 137 -12.02 14.28 -7.25
C ASP A 137 -11.65 13.65 -5.90
N GLU A 138 -12.35 12.59 -5.46
CA GLU A 138 -12.08 11.91 -4.20
C GLU A 138 -11.47 10.51 -4.38
N GLY A 139 -10.41 10.24 -3.62
CA GLY A 139 -9.86 8.90 -3.44
C GLY A 139 -9.95 8.42 -1.99
N VAL A 140 -9.82 7.10 -1.80
CA VAL A 140 -9.69 6.46 -0.48
C VAL A 140 -8.55 5.46 -0.48
N LEU A 141 -7.96 5.24 0.69
CA LEU A 141 -7.13 4.08 0.97
C LEU A 141 -7.97 3.02 1.68
N ARG A 142 -7.73 1.75 1.36
CA ARG A 142 -8.49 0.64 1.93
C ARG A 142 -7.61 -0.18 2.84
N ILE A 143 -8.06 -0.44 4.06
CA ILE A 143 -7.48 -1.44 4.94
C ILE A 143 -8.41 -2.64 4.91
N ALA A 144 -7.87 -3.82 4.59
CA ALA A 144 -8.66 -5.04 4.50
C ALA A 144 -8.13 -6.08 5.48
N MET A 145 -9.05 -6.76 6.15
CA MET A 145 -8.74 -7.93 6.95
C MET A 145 -8.35 -9.08 6.02
N GLY A 146 -7.08 -9.47 6.05
CA GLY A 146 -6.60 -10.65 5.35
C GLY A 146 -7.10 -11.94 6.00
N ALA A 147 -7.14 -13.03 5.23
CA ALA A 147 -7.49 -14.34 5.76
C ALA A 147 -6.52 -14.81 6.85
N GLU A 148 -5.22 -14.51 6.69
CA GLU A 148 -4.19 -14.79 7.69
C GLU A 148 -4.48 -14.09 9.03
N LEU A 149 -4.83 -12.80 8.99
CA LEU A 149 -5.15 -12.03 10.19
C LEU A 149 -6.37 -12.59 10.92
N LEU A 150 -7.41 -12.93 10.17
CA LEU A 150 -8.61 -13.57 10.72
C LEU A 150 -8.29 -14.91 11.41
N LEU A 151 -7.39 -15.71 10.82
CA LEU A 151 -6.93 -16.96 11.40
C LEU A 151 -6.08 -16.74 12.67
N GLN A 152 -5.23 -15.72 12.69
CA GLN A 152 -4.47 -15.34 13.88
C GLN A 152 -5.38 -14.90 15.03
N MET A 153 -6.45 -14.14 14.73
CA MET A 153 -7.46 -13.77 15.72
C MET A 153 -8.17 -15.01 16.28
N ASP A 154 -8.55 -15.94 15.40
CA ASP A 154 -9.23 -17.16 15.82
C ASP A 154 -8.35 -18.06 16.69
N ALA A 155 -7.06 -18.16 16.35
CA ALA A 155 -6.05 -18.90 17.08
C ALA A 155 -5.54 -18.19 18.35
N GLY A 156 -5.92 -16.93 18.59
CA GLY A 156 -5.44 -16.14 19.73
C GLY A 156 -3.96 -15.71 19.62
N THR A 157 -3.38 -15.73 18.42
CA THR A 157 -2.00 -15.28 18.15
C THR A 157 -1.95 -13.87 17.55
N TYR A 158 -3.09 -13.20 17.48
CA TYR A 158 -3.24 -11.83 16.99
C TYR A 158 -2.52 -10.82 17.90
N ASP A 159 -1.70 -9.96 17.29
CA ASP A 159 -1.04 -8.85 17.97
C ASP A 159 -1.73 -7.52 17.65
N ALA A 160 -2.55 -7.04 18.59
CA ALA A 160 -3.27 -5.78 18.46
C ALA A 160 -2.35 -4.55 18.33
N ALA A 161 -1.12 -4.63 18.83
CA ALA A 161 -0.15 -3.55 18.73
C ALA A 161 0.45 -3.49 17.32
N ALA A 162 0.81 -4.63 16.74
CA ALA A 162 1.26 -4.72 15.36
C ALA A 162 0.21 -4.19 14.37
N GLU A 163 -1.07 -4.47 14.62
CA GLU A 163 -2.18 -4.01 13.77
C GLU A 163 -2.52 -2.53 13.94
N ALA A 164 -1.94 -1.84 14.93
CA ALA A 164 -2.04 -0.38 15.00
C ALA A 164 -1.12 0.31 13.97
N VAL A 165 0.03 -0.31 13.67
CA VAL A 165 1.10 0.25 12.82
C VAL A 165 0.59 0.81 11.49
N PRO A 166 -0.31 0.12 10.74
CA PRO A 166 -0.78 0.62 9.46
C PRO A 166 -1.54 1.95 9.57
N VAL A 167 -2.41 2.10 10.57
CA VAL A 167 -3.21 3.32 10.76
C VAL A 167 -2.32 4.45 11.27
N GLU A 168 -1.40 4.16 12.19
CA GLU A 168 -0.44 5.15 12.71
C GLU A 168 0.49 5.68 11.61
N LYS A 169 1.02 4.80 10.77
CA LYS A 169 1.86 5.21 9.64
C LYS A 169 1.06 6.03 8.62
N LEU A 170 -0.19 5.63 8.36
CA LEU A 170 -1.07 6.36 7.45
C LEU A 170 -1.35 7.78 7.96
N ALA A 171 -1.76 7.92 9.22
CA ALA A 171 -2.01 9.22 9.84
C ALA A 171 -0.76 10.10 9.74
N TRP A 172 0.39 9.58 10.16
CA TRP A 172 1.66 10.30 10.09
C TRP A 172 2.02 10.75 8.67
N ALA A 173 1.86 9.86 7.67
CA ALA A 173 2.17 10.16 6.28
C ALA A 173 1.27 11.26 5.70
N VAL A 174 0.00 11.28 6.10
CA VAL A 174 -0.98 12.31 5.72
C VAL A 174 -0.66 13.64 6.41
N ASP A 175 -0.42 13.61 7.72
CA ASP A 175 -0.10 14.80 8.53
C ASP A 175 1.19 15.50 8.06
N ASN A 176 2.16 14.72 7.59
CA ASN A 176 3.44 15.23 7.11
C ASN A 176 3.53 15.31 5.57
N PHE A 177 2.42 15.17 4.86
CA PHE A 177 2.40 15.03 3.40
C PHE A 177 3.25 16.08 2.68
N ALA A 178 2.99 17.37 2.96
CA ALA A 178 3.70 18.47 2.30
C ALA A 178 5.22 18.45 2.57
N ARG A 179 5.63 18.08 3.78
CA ARG A 179 7.04 18.00 4.19
C ARG A 179 7.74 16.84 3.50
N ILE A 180 7.10 15.67 3.47
CA ILE A 180 7.65 14.46 2.82
C ILE A 180 7.74 14.68 1.30
N ALA A 181 6.70 15.24 0.68
CA ALA A 181 6.70 15.53 -0.75
C ALA A 181 7.82 16.51 -1.15
N ALA A 182 8.03 17.58 -0.38
CA ALA A 182 9.13 18.52 -0.61
C ALA A 182 10.51 17.85 -0.46
N TRP A 183 10.66 16.99 0.55
CA TRP A 183 11.90 16.23 0.77
C TRP A 183 12.21 15.26 -0.36
N GLU A 184 11.22 14.53 -0.89
CA GLU A 184 11.41 13.65 -2.05
C GLU A 184 11.78 14.43 -3.32
N ALA A 185 11.14 15.58 -3.56
CA ALA A 185 11.44 16.43 -4.69
C ALA A 185 12.90 16.96 -4.63
N ALA A 186 13.35 17.39 -3.46
CA ALA A 186 14.73 17.83 -3.25
C ALA A 186 15.75 16.68 -3.39
N SER A 187 15.40 15.48 -2.93
CA SER A 187 16.25 14.29 -3.04
C SER A 187 16.38 13.79 -4.48
N SER A 188 15.33 13.94 -5.29
CA SER A 188 15.36 13.60 -6.72
C SER A 188 16.20 14.61 -7.52
N ALA A 189 16.06 15.91 -7.22
CA ALA A 189 16.82 16.96 -7.90
C ALA A 189 18.34 16.89 -7.62
N SER A 190 18.75 16.44 -6.43
CA SER A 190 20.17 16.27 -6.10
C SER A 190 20.81 15.05 -6.77
N ALA A 191 20.03 13.97 -6.97
CA ALA A 191 20.48 12.80 -7.71
C ALA A 191 20.78 13.15 -9.18
N ASP A 192 19.87 13.88 -9.84
CA ASP A 192 20.02 14.28 -11.25
C ASP A 192 21.19 15.26 -11.47
N ALA A 193 21.48 16.14 -10.50
CA ALA A 193 22.61 17.08 -10.59
C ALA A 193 23.98 16.39 -10.44
N SER A 194 24.04 15.24 -9.77
CA SER A 194 25.28 14.48 -9.57
C SER A 194 25.68 13.61 -10.77
N ASP A 195 24.78 13.47 -11.75
CA ASP A 195 24.96 12.60 -12.93
C ASP A 195 25.34 13.37 -14.21
N VAL A 196 25.80 14.64 -14.09
CA VAL A 196 26.39 15.37 -15.21
C VAL A 196 27.81 14.86 -15.45
N PRO A 197 28.11 14.13 -16.54
CA PRO A 197 29.45 13.68 -16.81
C PRO A 197 30.30 14.90 -17.16
N SER A 198 31.40 15.07 -16.42
CA SER A 198 32.53 15.93 -16.76
C SER A 198 33.07 15.59 -18.16
N ARG A 199 32.43 16.13 -19.20
CA ARG A 199 32.91 16.15 -20.59
C ARG A 199 33.59 17.50 -20.86
N ALA A 200 34.64 17.79 -20.10
CA ALA A 200 35.57 18.87 -20.37
C ALA A 200 37.00 18.33 -20.23
N ALA A 201 37.39 17.42 -21.12
CA ALA A 201 38.77 17.02 -21.28
C ALA A 201 39.14 16.97 -22.77
N GLY A 202 40.10 17.82 -23.15
CA GLY A 202 41.11 17.46 -24.16
C GLY A 202 40.71 17.64 -25.63
N ARG A 203 40.74 18.87 -26.13
CA ARG A 203 41.21 19.13 -27.50
C ARG A 203 42.34 20.15 -27.44
N SER A 204 43.58 19.68 -27.38
CA SER A 204 44.75 20.46 -27.76
C SER A 204 45.79 19.56 -28.43
N ALA A 205 45.98 19.83 -29.71
CA ALA A 205 47.16 19.68 -30.56
C ALA A 205 48.05 18.42 -30.43
N ALA A 206 47.95 17.55 -31.44
CA ALA A 206 49.12 16.89 -32.01
C ALA A 206 49.23 17.30 -33.48
N SER A 207 50.20 18.18 -33.76
CA SER A 207 50.64 18.61 -35.08
C SER A 207 52.15 18.40 -35.14
N ALA A 208 52.61 17.94 -36.29
CA ALA A 208 53.99 17.86 -36.78
C ALA A 208 54.80 16.60 -36.40
N ALA A 209 54.91 15.70 -37.39
CA ALA A 209 56.18 15.07 -37.78
C ALA A 209 56.09 14.67 -39.27
N ALA A 210 56.76 15.46 -40.11
CA ALA A 210 57.28 15.10 -41.42
C ALA A 210 58.69 15.71 -41.50
#